data_AF-A0A7W1B349-F1
#
_entry.id   AF-A0A7W1B349-F1
#
_cell.length_a   1.000
_cell.length_b   1.000
_cell.length_c   1.000
_cell.angle_alpha   90.00
_cell.angle_beta   90.00
_cell.angle_gamma   90.00
#
_symmetry.space_group_name_H-M   'P 1'
#
loop_
_entity.id
_entity.type
_entity.pdbx_description
1 polymer ?
#
loop_
_entity_poly.entity_id
_entity_poly.type
_entity_poly.pdbx_seq_one_letter_code
_entity_poly.pdbx_strand_id
1 'polypeptide(L)'
;LDVVKTADWLIDMGPEGGTRGGLVIAEGRPEDVARNPDSYTGQFLRPILQGRDVPAGGPPPELLLTTGPVTPEKPTKKAPPKKAHSTAPNRRVLAKKAS
;
A
#
# COMPACT_ATOMS: atom_id res chain seq x y z
N LEU A 1 -6.99 -0.12 17.24
CA LEU A 1 -6.41 -0.42 15.90
C LEU A 1 -5.30 0.54 15.49
N ASP A 2 -5.01 1.61 16.25
CA ASP A 2 -4.06 2.65 15.81
C ASP A 2 -2.61 2.20 15.70
N VAL A 3 -2.18 1.23 16.51
CA VAL A 3 -0.84 0.64 16.41
C VAL A 3 -0.76 -0.40 15.28
N VAL A 4 -1.83 -1.17 15.08
CA VAL A 4 -1.90 -2.28 14.11
C VAL A 4 -1.89 -1.76 12.67
N LYS A 5 -2.62 -0.67 12.39
CA LYS A 5 -2.70 -0.08 11.04
C LYS A 5 -1.36 0.52 10.58
N THR A 6 -0.51 0.92 11.51
CA THR A 6 0.80 1.56 11.23
C THR A 6 1.95 0.57 11.23
N ALA A 7 1.72 -0.69 11.57
CA ALA A 7 2.77 -1.71 11.58
C ALA A 7 3.34 -1.94 10.18
N ASP A 8 4.64 -2.23 10.10
CA ASP A 8 5.28 -2.62 8.85
C ASP A 8 4.95 -4.07 8.47
N TRP A 9 4.74 -4.92 9.49
CA TRP A 9 4.40 -6.32 9.34
C TRP A 9 3.50 -6.80 10.48
N LEU A 10 2.54 -7.66 10.16
CA LEU A 10 1.60 -8.29 11.07
C LEU A 10 1.66 -9.80 10.90
N ILE A 11 1.50 -10.48 12.03
CA ILE A 11 1.24 -11.92 12.10
C ILE A 11 -0.10 -12.05 12.82
N ASP A 12 -1.12 -12.54 12.13
CA ASP A 12 -2.46 -12.73 12.66
C ASP A 12 -2.66 -14.18 13.09
N MET A 13 -3.05 -14.36 14.35
CA MET A 13 -3.18 -15.66 15.00
C MET A 13 -4.65 -16.00 15.22
N GLY A 14 -5.04 -17.24 14.96
CA GLY A 14 -6.44 -17.65 15.06
C GLY A 14 -6.66 -19.10 14.64
N PRO A 15 -7.88 -19.48 14.22
CA PRO A 15 -9.08 -18.64 14.03
C PRO A 15 -9.80 -18.27 15.34
N GLU A 16 -9.48 -18.97 16.42
CA GLU A 16 -10.11 -18.86 17.73
C GLU A 16 -9.06 -18.70 18.84
N GLY A 17 -9.50 -18.44 20.07
CA GLY A 17 -8.63 -18.46 21.25
C GLY A 17 -8.50 -19.85 21.90
N GLY A 18 -7.46 -20.04 22.70
CA GLY A 18 -7.27 -21.26 23.51
C GLY A 18 -6.88 -22.48 22.68
N THR A 19 -7.42 -23.65 23.01
CA THR A 19 -7.05 -24.94 22.40
C THR A 19 -7.43 -25.07 20.92
N ARG A 20 -8.32 -24.21 20.42
CA ARG A 20 -8.74 -24.15 19.01
C ARG A 20 -8.00 -23.07 18.22
N GLY A 21 -7.05 -22.37 18.86
CA GLY A 21 -6.21 -21.35 18.24
C GLY A 21 -4.79 -21.84 17.99
N GLY A 22 -3.89 -20.88 17.77
CA GLY A 22 -2.46 -21.15 17.62
C GLY A 22 -1.99 -21.37 16.18
N LEU A 23 -2.86 -21.16 15.19
CA LEU A 23 -2.49 -21.15 13.79
C LEU A 23 -2.20 -19.73 13.32
N VAL A 24 -1.22 -19.60 12.42
CA VAL A 24 -1.03 -18.37 11.65
C VAL A 24 -2.07 -18.34 10.54
N ILE A 25 -2.97 -17.37 10.59
CA ILE A 25 -4.06 -17.20 9.62
C ILE A 25 -3.63 -16.28 8.48
N ALA A 26 -2.86 -15.24 8.80
CA ALA A 26 -2.31 -14.31 7.84
C ALA A 26 -0.97 -13.78 8.33
N GLU A 27 -0.06 -13.50 7.41
CA GLU A 27 1.14 -12.71 7.66
C GLU A 27 1.34 -11.73 6.51
N GLY A 28 1.83 -10.52 6.81
CA GLY A 28 2.02 -9.51 5.78
C GLY A 28 1.93 -8.09 6.29
N ARG A 29 1.89 -7.14 5.36
CA ARG A 29 1.55 -5.76 5.67
C ARG A 29 0.09 -5.67 6.15
N PRO A 30 -0.29 -4.61 6.88
CA PRO A 30 -1.69 -4.39 7.27
C PRO A 30 -2.67 -4.47 6.11
N GLU A 31 -2.28 -4.01 4.91
CA GLU A 31 -3.09 -4.07 3.70
C GLU A 31 -3.26 -5.51 3.17
N ASP A 32 -2.26 -6.37 3.35
CA ASP A 32 -2.32 -7.78 2.94
C ASP A 32 -3.22 -8.57 3.90
N VAL A 33 -3.04 -8.37 5.22
CA VAL A 33 -3.90 -9.00 6.24
C VAL A 33 -5.36 -8.55 6.08
N ALA A 34 -5.61 -7.29 5.74
CA ALA A 34 -6.96 -6.76 5.50
C ALA A 34 -7.68 -7.38 4.29
N ARG A 35 -6.94 -8.03 3.37
CA ARG A 35 -7.51 -8.75 2.22
C ARG A 35 -7.84 -10.20 2.55
N ASN A 36 -7.30 -10.75 3.65
CA ASN A 36 -7.55 -12.14 4.05
C ASN A 36 -8.95 -12.27 4.69
N PRO A 37 -9.88 -13.03 4.09
CA PRO A 37 -11.24 -13.17 4.61
C PRO A 37 -11.30 -13.94 5.94
N ASP A 38 -10.34 -14.83 6.20
CA ASP A 38 -10.28 -15.68 7.39
C ASP A 38 -9.70 -14.94 8.61
N SER A 39 -9.12 -13.75 8.39
CA SER A 39 -8.55 -12.90 9.42
C SER A 39 -9.61 -12.00 10.04
N TYR A 40 -10.01 -12.27 11.28
CA TYR A 40 -10.87 -11.35 12.06
C TYR A 40 -10.22 -9.96 12.17
N THR A 41 -8.91 -9.91 12.43
CA THR A 41 -8.15 -8.64 12.47
C THR A 41 -8.25 -7.89 11.14
N GLY A 42 -8.11 -8.60 10.02
CA GLY A 42 -8.23 -8.08 8.66
C GLY A 42 -9.59 -7.44 8.38
N GLN A 43 -10.67 -8.06 8.85
CA GLN A 43 -12.03 -7.52 8.74
C GLN A 43 -12.17 -6.14 9.39
N PHE A 44 -11.52 -5.92 10.54
CA PHE A 44 -11.51 -4.61 11.21
C PHE A 44 -10.51 -3.62 10.62
N LEU A 45 -9.42 -4.09 10.02
CA LEU A 45 -8.43 -3.23 9.35
C LEU A 45 -8.95 -2.67 8.03
N ARG A 46 -9.72 -3.46 7.27
CA ARG A 46 -10.23 -3.09 5.94
C ARG A 46 -10.94 -1.71 5.88
N PRO A 47 -11.88 -1.35 6.79
CA PRO A 47 -12.47 -0.01 6.75
C PRO A 47 -11.51 1.11 7.16
N ILE A 48 -10.48 0.82 7.97
CA ILE A 48 -9.54 1.82 8.50
C ILE A 48 -8.45 2.14 7.48
N LEU A 49 -8.09 1.18 6.63
CA LEU A 49 -7.08 1.34 5.58
C LEU A 49 -7.65 1.88 4.26
N GLN A 50 -8.92 2.30 4.22
CA GLN A 50 -9.53 2.91 3.04
C GLN A 50 -8.70 4.10 2.54
N GLY A 51 -8.25 4.04 1.30
CA GLY A 51 -7.41 5.06 0.66
C GLY A 51 -5.90 4.82 0.75
N ARG A 52 -5.44 3.75 1.42
CA ARG A 52 -4.03 3.33 1.40
C ARG A 52 -3.85 2.20 0.40
N ASP A 53 -3.35 2.53 -0.79
CA ASP A 53 -3.13 1.56 -1.86
C ASP A 53 -1.67 1.10 -1.87
N VAL A 54 -1.44 -0.07 -1.28
CA VAL A 54 -0.13 -0.75 -1.27
C VAL A 54 -0.26 -2.01 -2.12
N PRO A 55 0.64 -2.22 -3.11
CA PRO A 55 0.65 -3.44 -3.91
C PRO A 55 0.72 -4.68 -3.02
N ALA A 56 -0.13 -5.66 -3.33
CA ALA A 56 -0.19 -6.92 -2.58
C ALA A 56 1.11 -7.72 -2.72
N GLY A 57 1.57 -8.35 -1.64
CA GLY A 57 2.65 -9.35 -1.70
C GLY A 57 4.04 -8.75 -1.93
N GLY A 58 4.31 -7.55 -1.40
CA GLY A 58 5.69 -7.08 -1.30
C GLY A 58 6.53 -8.03 -0.44
N PRO A 59 7.86 -8.11 -0.67
CA PRO A 59 8.72 -8.92 0.18
C PRO A 59 8.55 -8.46 1.64
N PRO A 60 8.64 -9.37 2.62
CA PRO A 60 8.78 -8.98 4.01
C PRO A 60 9.86 -7.91 4.11
N PRO A 61 9.70 -6.87 4.95
CA PRO A 61 10.85 -6.06 5.30
C PRO A 61 11.94 -7.05 5.72
N GLU A 62 13.11 -7.02 5.07
CA GLU A 62 14.21 -7.93 5.39
C GLU A 62 14.32 -7.94 6.91
N LEU A 63 13.88 -9.03 7.54
CA LEU A 63 13.90 -9.18 8.98
C LEU A 63 15.32 -8.79 9.38
N LEU A 64 15.45 -7.80 10.28
CA LEU A 64 16.69 -7.12 10.65
C LEU A 64 17.66 -8.06 11.41
N LEU A 65 17.77 -9.30 10.97
CA LEU A 65 18.73 -10.33 11.32
C LEU A 65 19.84 -10.39 10.25
N THR A 66 20.18 -9.26 9.63
CA THR A 66 21.45 -9.16 8.90
C THR A 66 22.59 -9.12 9.91
N THR A 67 23.12 -10.28 10.28
CA THR A 67 24.50 -10.38 10.72
C THR A 67 25.39 -10.20 9.49
N GLY A 68 25.48 -8.96 8.98
CA GLY A 68 26.25 -8.65 7.78
C GLY A 68 26.38 -7.13 7.57
N PRO A 69 27.54 -6.64 7.09
CA PRO A 69 27.77 -5.21 6.94
C PRO A 69 26.84 -4.62 5.88
N VAL A 70 26.01 -3.67 6.29
CA VAL A 70 25.15 -2.89 5.40
C VAL A 70 26.05 -2.05 4.51
N THR A 71 26.07 -2.34 3.20
CA THR A 71 26.72 -1.45 2.24
C THR A 71 25.73 -0.32 1.96
N PRO A 72 26.10 0.96 2.10
CA PRO A 72 25.14 2.05 1.89
C PRO A 72 24.74 2.09 0.41
N GLU A 73 23.45 1.93 0.13
CA GLU A 73 22.91 2.22 -1.20
C GLU A 73 23.13 3.70 -1.54
N LYS A 74 23.76 3.92 -2.70
CA LYS A 74 24.10 5.25 -3.22
C LYS A 74 22.80 5.99 -3.61
N PRO A 75 22.60 7.25 -3.21
CA PRO A 75 21.35 7.96 -3.49
C PRO A 75 21.21 8.18 -5.01
N THR A 76 20.20 7.55 -5.61
CA THR A 76 19.82 7.82 -7.00
C THR A 76 19.20 9.21 -7.07
N LYS A 77 19.91 10.13 -7.72
CA LYS A 77 19.49 11.51 -7.99
C LYS A 77 18.09 11.52 -8.64
N LYS A 78 17.14 12.22 -8.02
CA LYS A 78 15.88 12.64 -8.66
C LYS A 78 16.21 13.43 -9.93
N ALA A 79 15.76 12.95 -11.08
CA ALA A 79 15.73 13.75 -12.30
C ALA A 79 14.61 14.82 -12.18
N PRO A 80 14.84 16.08 -12.61
CA PRO A 80 13.85 17.15 -12.48
C PRO A 80 12.69 17.01 -13.48
N PRO A 81 11.49 17.54 -13.16
CA PRO A 81 10.31 17.41 -14.01
C PRO A 81 10.48 18.22 -15.30
N LYS A 82 10.22 17.59 -16.46
CA LYS A 82 10.13 18.30 -17.74
C LYS A 82 8.89 19.20 -17.71
N LYS A 83 9.10 20.52 -17.69
CA LYS A 83 8.05 21.52 -17.89
C LYS A 83 7.49 21.38 -19.31
N ALA A 84 6.27 20.87 -19.46
CA ALA A 84 5.54 20.99 -20.72
C ALA A 84 5.23 22.47 -20.95
N HIS A 85 5.82 23.04 -22.01
CA HIS A 85 5.54 24.39 -22.46
C HIS A 85 4.17 24.44 -23.14
N SER A 86 3.39 25.42 -22.68
CA SER A 86 2.23 26.05 -23.31
C SER A 86 2.22 26.01 -24.84
N THR A 87 1.10 25.60 -25.44
CA THR A 87 0.63 26.17 -26.72
C THR A 87 -0.90 26.06 -26.82
N ALA A 88 -1.60 27.11 -26.34
CA ALA A 88 -2.84 27.59 -26.96
C ALA A 88 -2.46 28.95 -27.58
N PRO A 89 -2.97 29.36 -28.77
CA PRO A 89 -4.40 29.39 -29.07
C PRO A 89 -4.74 29.04 -30.53
N ASN A 90 -6.01 28.69 -30.82
CA ASN A 90 -6.57 29.23 -32.06
C ASN A 90 -8.07 29.52 -32.00
N ARG A 91 -8.39 30.58 -32.74
CA ARG A 91 -9.48 31.51 -32.59
C ARG A 91 -10.68 31.09 -33.45
N ARG A 92 -11.86 31.09 -32.83
CA ARG A 92 -13.22 31.38 -33.35
C ARG A 92 -13.38 31.45 -34.88
N VAL A 93 -14.27 30.61 -35.42
CA VAL A 93 -15.09 30.97 -36.59
C VAL A 93 -16.56 30.63 -36.33
N LEU A 94 -17.38 31.66 -36.59
CA LEU A 94 -18.83 31.73 -36.60
C LEU A 94 -19.48 30.68 -37.53
N ALA A 95 -20.61 30.12 -37.13
CA ALA A 95 -21.72 29.85 -38.05
C ALA A 95 -23.07 29.78 -37.31
N LYS A 96 -23.82 30.88 -37.38
CA LYS A 96 -25.29 30.90 -37.31
C LYS A 96 -25.84 30.48 -38.68
N LYS A 97 -26.84 29.60 -38.73
CA LYS A 97 -28.02 29.58 -39.63
C LYS A 97 -28.71 28.21 -39.46
N ALA A 98 -29.91 28.16 -38.86
CA ALA A 98 -31.21 28.32 -39.51
C ALA A 98 -31.75 26.99 -40.04
N SER A 99 -32.73 26.42 -39.33
CA SER A 99 -34.04 25.99 -39.82
C SER A 99 -34.92 25.55 -38.66
#